data_AF-A0A849RCM0-F1
#
_entry.id   AF-A0A849RCM0-F1
#
_cell.length_a   1.000
_cell.length_b   1.000
_cell.length_c   1.000
_cell.angle_alpha   90.00
_cell.angle_beta   90.00
_cell.angle_gamma   90.00
#
_symmetry.space_group_name_H-M   'P 1'
#
loop_
_entity.id
_entity.type
_entity.pdbx_description
1 polymer ?
#
loop_
_entity_poly.entity_id
_entity_poly.type
_entity_poly.pdbx_seq_one_letter_code
_entity_poly.pdbx_strand_id
1 'polypeptide(L)'
;MGDGWEMLIPAIDHGKKTDLVIADDNTYCRIQIKTIESKNESTEIENKWKGAKIDYVICFSRVGEWGYIMPAFQEGKKRLNAEGHIRFHAHPNNFLKAFKKI
;
A
#
# COMPACT_ATOMS: atom_id res chain seq x y z
N MET A 1 18.11 -6.87 16.39
CA MET A 1 17.70 -8.05 15.59
C MET A 1 16.78 -7.51 14.52
N GLY A 2 17.25 -7.45 13.27
CA GLY A 2 16.45 -6.97 12.15
C GLY A 2 15.38 -8.01 11.80
N ASP A 3 14.15 -7.56 11.55
CA ASP A 3 12.95 -8.39 11.35
C ASP A 3 12.99 -9.27 10.07
N GLY A 4 14.15 -9.69 9.55
CA GLY A 4 14.29 -10.70 8.48
C GLY A 4 13.85 -10.31 7.07
N TRP A 5 13.13 -9.20 6.89
CA TRP A 5 12.62 -8.78 5.59
C TRP A 5 13.68 -8.21 4.67
N GLU A 6 13.76 -8.74 3.44
CA GLU A 6 14.54 -8.15 2.36
C GLU A 6 13.67 -7.27 1.46
N MET A 7 14.15 -6.06 1.19
CA MET A 7 13.47 -5.09 0.34
C MET A 7 14.05 -5.14 -1.08
N LEU A 8 13.27 -5.61 -2.04
CA LEU A 8 13.67 -5.62 -3.45
C LEU A 8 13.00 -4.46 -4.19
N ILE A 9 13.82 -3.57 -4.76
CA ILE A 9 13.36 -2.56 -5.72
C ILE A 9 13.39 -3.21 -7.10
N PRO A 10 12.24 -3.38 -7.79
CA PRO A 10 12.22 -4.08 -9.07
C PRO A 10 13.04 -3.34 -10.14
N ALA A 11 14.03 -4.04 -10.71
CA ALA A 11 15.02 -3.46 -11.64
C ALA A 11 14.52 -3.26 -13.08
N ILE A 12 13.44 -3.92 -13.49
CA ILE A 12 12.90 -3.84 -14.86
C ILE A 12 11.43 -3.41 -14.79
N ASP A 13 11.25 -2.11 -14.97
CA ASP A 13 9.99 -1.40 -14.83
C ASP A 13 9.33 -1.21 -16.21
N HIS A 14 8.69 -2.27 -16.74
CA HIS A 14 7.82 -2.18 -17.92
C HIS A 14 6.45 -1.55 -17.56
N GLY A 15 6.44 -0.34 -16.98
CA GLY A 15 5.23 0.47 -16.81
C GLY A 15 4.59 0.48 -15.42
N LYS A 16 5.38 0.71 -14.36
CA LYS A 16 5.03 1.26 -13.04
C LYS A 16 3.70 0.83 -12.43
N LYS A 17 3.61 -0.44 -12.04
CA LYS A 17 2.48 -0.95 -11.23
C LYS A 17 2.86 -1.58 -9.89
N THR A 18 4.15 -1.71 -9.57
CA THR A 18 4.64 -2.22 -8.28
C THR A 18 5.78 -1.33 -7.80
N ASP A 19 5.71 -0.84 -6.57
CA ASP A 19 6.80 -0.01 -6.00
C ASP A 19 7.72 -0.82 -5.09
N LEU A 20 7.20 -1.89 -4.46
CA LEU A 20 7.94 -2.71 -3.52
C LEU A 20 7.61 -4.19 -3.69
N VAL A 21 8.63 -5.04 -3.64
CA VAL A 21 8.45 -6.46 -3.39
C VAL A 21 9.14 -6.80 -2.07
N ILE A 22 8.36 -7.34 -1.16
CA ILE A 22 8.85 -7.86 0.11
C ILE A 22 8.86 -9.38 -0.01
N ALA A 23 10.02 -9.99 0.25
CA ALA A 23 10.15 -11.44 0.33
C ALA A 23 10.42 -11.84 1.79
N ASP A 24 9.64 -12.81 2.27
CA ASP A 24 9.97 -13.65 3.42
C ASP A 24 10.29 -15.07 2.90
N ASP A 25 10.88 -15.93 3.73
CA ASP A 25 11.43 -17.26 3.36
C ASP A 25 10.52 -18.14 2.46
N ASN A 26 9.21 -17.86 2.37
CA ASN A 26 8.29 -18.57 1.49
C ASN A 26 7.20 -17.72 0.81
N THR A 27 7.20 -16.39 0.94
CA THR A 27 6.13 -15.53 0.38
C THR A 27 6.66 -14.25 -0.26
N TYR A 28 6.03 -13.86 -1.38
CA TYR A 28 6.28 -12.58 -2.06
C TYR A 28 5.05 -11.68 -1.89
N CYS A 29 5.24 -10.51 -1.32
CA CYS A 29 4.21 -9.48 -1.20
C CYS A 29 4.57 -8.30 -2.11
N ARG A 30 3.75 -8.08 -3.16
CA ARG A 30 3.90 -6.99 -4.12
C ARG A 30 3.02 -5.82 -3.70
N ILE A 31 3.63 -4.68 -3.47
CA ILE A 31 2.98 -3.51 -2.91
C ILE A 31 3.11 -2.34 -3.88
N GLN A 32 2.00 -1.63 -4.05
CA GLN A 32 1.99 -0.31 -4.68
C GLN A 32 1.79 0.76 -3.61
N ILE A 33 2.61 1.81 -3.65
CA ILE A 33 2.50 2.99 -2.82
C ILE A 33 1.84 4.11 -3.64
N LYS A 34 0.89 4.81 -3.02
CA LYS A 34 0.22 5.98 -3.58
C LYS A 34 0.22 7.11 -2.57
N THR A 35 0.22 8.33 -3.09
CA THR A 35 0.03 9.54 -2.28
C THR A 35 -1.15 10.33 -2.82
N ILE A 36 -1.94 10.93 -1.93
CA ILE A 36 -3.07 11.78 -2.28
C ILE A 36 -2.98 13.13 -1.59
N GLU A 37 -3.62 14.14 -2.19
CA GLU A 37 -3.67 15.51 -1.68
C GLU A 37 -5.05 15.77 -1.06
N SER A 38 -5.41 15.08 0.03
CA SER A 38 -6.73 15.24 0.67
C SER A 38 -6.69 14.96 2.17
N LYS A 39 -7.35 15.80 2.97
CA LYS A 39 -7.61 15.53 4.39
C LYS A 39 -8.82 14.61 4.62
N ASN A 40 -9.66 14.42 3.60
CA ASN A 40 -10.90 13.64 3.69
C ASN A 40 -10.61 12.14 3.47
N GLU A 41 -10.74 11.35 4.53
CA GLU A 41 -10.53 9.88 4.53
C GLU A 41 -11.58 9.12 3.68
N SER A 42 -12.71 9.76 3.32
CA SER A 42 -13.73 9.15 2.45
C SER A 42 -13.46 9.33 0.95
N THR A 43 -12.32 9.93 0.58
CA THR A 43 -11.95 10.11 -0.82
C THR A 43 -11.74 8.77 -1.52
N GLU A 44 -11.93 8.76 -2.84
CA GLU A 44 -11.76 7.58 -3.67
C GLU A 44 -10.36 7.55 -4.29
N ILE A 45 -9.77 6.36 -4.35
CA ILE A 45 -8.52 6.12 -5.06
C ILE A 45 -8.81 5.37 -6.37
N GLU A 46 -8.21 5.86 -7.46
CA GLU A 46 -8.29 5.20 -8.77
C GLU A 46 -7.36 4.00 -8.84
N ASN A 47 -7.88 2.90 -9.40
CA ASN A 47 -7.11 1.70 -9.66
C ASN A 47 -6.20 1.88 -10.87
N LYS A 48 -4.93 2.19 -10.62
CA LYS A 48 -3.89 2.27 -11.67
C LYS A 48 -3.09 0.98 -11.84
N TRP A 49 -3.34 -0.02 -10.99
CA TRP A 49 -2.64 -1.32 -11.01
C TRP A 49 -3.47 -2.43 -11.66
N LYS A 50 -4.63 -2.11 -12.26
CA LYS A 50 -5.47 -3.09 -12.95
C LYS A 50 -4.65 -3.92 -13.94
N GLY A 51 -4.77 -5.24 -13.84
CA GLY A 51 -4.01 -6.21 -14.65
C GLY A 51 -2.57 -6.46 -14.21
N ALA A 52 -2.09 -5.83 -13.13
CA ALA A 52 -0.84 -6.22 -12.48
C ALA A 52 -1.09 -7.17 -11.31
N LYS A 53 -0.08 -7.97 -11.00
CA LYS A 53 -0.07 -8.79 -9.79
C LYS A 53 0.37 -7.90 -8.63
N ILE A 54 -0.57 -7.35 -7.89
CA ILE A 54 -0.36 -6.56 -6.67
C ILE A 54 -1.19 -7.19 -5.56
N ASP A 55 -0.60 -7.29 -4.38
CA ASP A 55 -1.25 -7.88 -3.22
C ASP A 55 -1.86 -6.78 -2.35
N TYR A 56 -1.11 -5.69 -2.14
CA TYR A 56 -1.56 -4.54 -1.34
C TYR A 56 -1.27 -3.19 -1.98
N VAL A 57 -2.09 -2.22 -1.62
CA VAL A 57 -1.86 -0.80 -1.91
C VAL A 57 -1.75 -0.05 -0.60
N ILE A 58 -0.70 0.76 -0.46
CA ILE A 58 -0.50 1.65 0.67
C ILE A 58 -0.71 3.07 0.19
N CYS A 59 -1.67 3.77 0.79
CA CYS A 59 -1.95 5.17 0.47
C CYS A 59 -1.55 6.07 1.64
N PHE A 60 -0.82 7.15 1.35
CA PHE A 60 -0.52 8.21 2.30
C PHE A 60 -1.23 9.51 1.89
N SER A 61 -1.84 10.19 2.84
CA SER A 61 -2.22 11.59 2.63
C SER A 61 -1.00 12.49 2.81
N ARG A 62 -0.79 13.43 1.87
CA ARG A 62 0.29 14.44 1.97
C ARG A 62 -0.07 15.59 2.90
N VAL A 63 -1.37 15.87 3.01
CA VAL A 63 -1.91 17.02 3.75
C VAL A 63 -2.70 16.60 4.99
N GLY A 64 -2.92 15.30 5.17
CA GLY A 64 -3.45 14.69 6.38
C GLY A 64 -2.41 13.78 7.03
N GLU A 65 -2.45 13.65 8.35
CA GLU A 65 -1.50 12.83 9.09
C GLU A 65 -1.96 11.36 9.16
N TRP A 66 -2.35 10.79 8.04
CA TRP A 66 -2.92 9.44 7.98
C TRP A 66 -2.57 8.70 6.69
N GLY A 67 -2.73 7.39 6.74
CA GLY A 67 -2.63 6.50 5.60
C GLY A 67 -3.51 5.26 5.76
N TYR A 68 -3.64 4.51 4.66
CA TYR A 68 -4.40 3.27 4.59
C TYR A 68 -3.59 2.16 3.92
N ILE A 69 -3.64 0.97 4.48
CA ILE A 69 -3.20 -0.28 3.84
C ILE A 69 -4.47 -0.99 3.38
N MET A 70 -4.54 -1.34 2.10
CA MET A 70 -5.72 -2.00 1.52
C MET A 70 -5.30 -3.18 0.64
N PRO A 71 -6.08 -4.27 0.61
CA PRO A 71 -5.91 -5.31 -0.40
C PRO A 71 -6.04 -4.71 -1.80
N ALA A 72 -5.25 -5.22 -2.75
CA ALA A 72 -5.44 -4.86 -4.14
C ALA A 72 -6.85 -5.25 -4.62
N PHE A 73 -7.46 -4.38 -5.40
CA PHE A 73 -8.83 -4.54 -5.87
C PHE A 73 -8.91 -4.44 -7.39
N GLN A 74 -10.03 -4.86 -7.99
CA GLN A 74 -10.23 -4.96 -9.45
C GLN A 74 -11.16 -3.88 -10.01
N GLU A 75 -11.97 -3.28 -9.14
CA GLU A 75 -12.84 -2.16 -9.40
C GLU A 75 -12.03 -0.95 -9.89
N GLY A 76 -12.65 -0.07 -10.68
CA GLY A 76 -11.96 1.10 -11.22
C GLY A 76 -11.57 2.12 -10.15
N LYS A 77 -12.29 2.15 -9.03
CA LYS A 77 -12.03 3.01 -7.88
C LYS A 77 -12.60 2.40 -6.60
N LYS A 78 -12.08 2.82 -5.45
CA LYS A 78 -12.58 2.42 -4.13
C LYS A 78 -12.37 3.54 -3.12
N ARG A 79 -13.25 3.66 -2.12
CA ARG A 79 -13.06 4.60 -1.00
C ARG A 79 -11.89 4.15 -0.13
N LEU A 80 -11.10 5.10 0.37
CA LEU A 80 -9.96 4.78 1.23
C LEU A 80 -10.39 4.23 2.59
N ASN A 81 -11.46 4.76 3.17
CA ASN A 81 -12.04 4.26 4.42
C ASN A 81 -13.04 3.11 4.26
N ALA A 82 -12.97 2.36 3.16
CA ALA A 82 -13.82 1.19 2.98
C ALA A 82 -13.53 0.11 4.03
N GLU A 83 -14.52 -0.73 4.30
CA GLU A 83 -14.39 -1.86 5.21
C GLU A 83 -13.25 -2.81 4.76
N GLY A 84 -12.52 -3.34 5.73
CA GLY A 84 -11.35 -4.20 5.49
C GLY A 84 -10.05 -3.45 5.18
N HIS A 85 -10.07 -2.11 5.07
CA HIS A 85 -8.85 -1.31 4.96
C HIS A 85 -8.30 -0.96 6.35
N ILE A 86 -6.97 -0.95 6.49
CA ILE A 86 -6.29 -0.69 7.76
C ILE A 86 -5.80 0.76 7.78
N ARG A 87 -6.44 1.59 8.61
CA ARG A 87 -6.04 2.97 8.85
C ARG A 87 -4.83 3.05 9.78
N PHE A 88 -3.89 3.94 9.49
CA PHE A 88 -2.77 4.27 10.37
C PHE A 88 -2.49 5.78 10.38
N HIS A 89 -1.87 6.27 11.44
CA HIS A 89 -1.33 7.64 11.49
C HIS A 89 0.01 7.66 10.76
N ALA A 90 0.29 8.69 9.94
CA ALA A 90 1.43 8.76 9.01
C ALA A 90 2.78 8.96 9.72
N HIS A 91 3.15 8.00 10.56
CA HIS A 91 4.39 7.94 11.33
C HIS A 91 4.98 6.52 11.21
N PRO A 92 6.31 6.35 11.09
CA PRO A 92 6.93 5.05 10.83
C PRO A 92 6.49 3.92 11.76
N ASN A 93 6.46 4.15 13.08
CA ASN A 93 6.05 3.13 14.05
C ASN A 93 4.58 2.70 13.90
N ASN A 94 3.70 3.63 13.54
CA ASN A 94 2.29 3.34 13.35
C ASN A 94 2.05 2.60 12.04
N PHE A 95 2.79 2.96 11.00
CA PHE A 95 2.82 2.23 9.74
C PHE A 95 3.26 0.78 9.96
N LEU A 96 4.42 0.56 10.59
CA LEU A 96 4.92 -0.80 10.86
C LEU A 96 3.94 -1.62 11.70
N LYS A 97 3.32 -1.03 12.72
CA LYS A 97 2.30 -1.72 13.54
C LYS A 97 1.06 -2.09 12.74
N ALA A 98 0.64 -1.26 11.79
CA ALA A 98 -0.48 -1.56 10.90
C ALA A 98 -0.10 -2.61 9.85
N PHE A 99 1.12 -2.52 9.31
CA PHE A 99 1.65 -3.44 8.30
C PHE A 99 1.85 -4.85 8.84
N LYS A 100 2.24 -5.02 10.12
CA LYS A 100 2.32 -6.35 10.77
C LYS A 100 0.96 -7.06 10.94
N LYS A 101 -0.16 -6.45 10.57
CA LYS A 101 -1.50 -7.05 10.64
C LYS A 101 -1.93 -7.72 9.33
N ILE A 102 -1.19 -7.51 8.26
CA ILE A 102 -1.43 -8.15 6.96
C ILE A 102 -0.48 -9.32 6.74
#